data_AF-A0AA51RPI4-F1
#
_entry.id   AF-A0AA51RPI4-F1
#
_cell.length_a   1.000
_cell.length_b   1.000
_cell.length_c   1.000
_cell.angle_alpha   90.00
_cell.angle_beta   90.00
_cell.angle_gamma   90.00
#
_symmetry.space_group_name_H-M   'P 1'
#
loop_
_entity.id
_entity.type
_entity.pdbx_description
1 polymer ?
#
loop_
_entity_poly.entity_id
_entity_poly.type
_entity_poly.pdbx_seq_one_letter_code
_entity_poly.pdbx_strand_id
1 'polypeptide(L)'
;DKCFSEIISLMPTKDNNITSDVVSKAVYVRSCIKESLRLNPVSVGVGRLSQKDFVLSGYLIPKGTVIVTQNMAASRLPQYVRDPLK
;
A
#
# COMPACT_ATOMS: atom_id res chain seq x y z
N ASP A 1 -15.37 -13.80 -8.57
CA ASP A 1 -16.77 -13.31 -8.76
C ASP A 1 -16.92 -11.81 -8.56
N LYS A 2 -16.75 -11.25 -7.36
CA LYS A 2 -16.99 -9.80 -7.11
C LYS A 2 -16.20 -8.83 -8.02
N CYS A 3 -14.89 -9.05 -8.22
CA CYS A 3 -14.10 -8.23 -9.16
C CYS A 3 -14.66 -8.29 -10.59
N PHE A 4 -15.04 -9.49 -11.03
CA PHE A 4 -15.53 -9.69 -12.39
C PHE A 4 -16.90 -9.02 -12.58
N SER A 5 -17.81 -9.18 -11.62
CA SER A 5 -19.10 -8.49 -11.63
C SER A 5 -18.96 -6.96 -11.64
N GLU A 6 -18.03 -6.40 -10.87
CA GLU A 6 -17.73 -4.96 -10.88
C GLU A 6 -17.25 -4.50 -12.26
N ILE A 7 -16.33 -5.25 -12.88
CA ILE A 7 -15.79 -4.93 -14.21
C ILE A 7 -16.90 -4.96 -15.27
N ILE A 8 -17.73 -6.00 -15.29
CA ILE A 8 -18.84 -6.12 -16.25
C ILE A 8 -19.86 -4.99 -16.06
N SER A 9 -20.11 -4.56 -14.82
CA SER A 9 -21.00 -3.42 -14.55
C SER A 9 -20.44 -2.09 -15.04
N LEU A 10 -19.11 -1.90 -14.97
CA LEU A 10 -18.45 -0.66 -15.37
C LEU A 10 -18.13 -0.60 -16.87
N MET A 11 -17.97 -1.77 -17.51
CA MET A 11 -17.69 -1.92 -18.94
C MET A 11 -18.61 -2.98 -19.54
N PRO A 12 -19.87 -2.61 -19.87
CA PRO A 12 -20.86 -3.56 -20.36
C PRO A 12 -20.55 -4.12 -21.75
N THR A 13 -19.82 -3.38 -22.58
CA THR A 13 -19.43 -3.80 -23.93
C THR A 13 -17.91 -3.92 -24.05
N LYS A 14 -17.45 -4.79 -24.96
CA LYS A 14 -16.01 -5.00 -25.21
C LYS A 14 -15.33 -3.77 -25.83
N ASP A 15 -16.10 -2.87 -26.43
CA ASP A 15 -15.60 -1.66 -27.09
C ASP A 15 -15.50 -0.47 -26.12
N ASN A 16 -15.85 -0.64 -24.84
CA ASN A 16 -15.65 0.40 -23.84
C ASN A 16 -14.15 0.65 -23.61
N ASN A 17 -13.73 1.90 -23.83
CA ASN A 17 -12.37 2.32 -23.52
C ASN A 17 -12.15 2.37 -21.99
N ILE A 18 -10.99 1.87 -21.56
CA ILE A 18 -10.55 1.99 -20.16
C ILE A 18 -10.09 3.44 -19.94
N THR A 19 -10.93 4.23 -19.28
CA THR A 19 -10.62 5.62 -18.93
C THR A 19 -10.28 5.75 -17.44
N SER A 20 -9.68 6.89 -17.06
CA SER A 20 -9.41 7.19 -15.66
C SER A 20 -10.68 7.20 -14.80
N ASP A 21 -11.81 7.67 -15.35
CA ASP A 21 -13.10 7.66 -14.67
C ASP A 21 -13.58 6.23 -14.37
N VAL A 22 -13.49 5.32 -15.34
CA VAL A 22 -13.83 3.89 -15.15
C VAL A 22 -12.96 3.27 -14.06
N VAL A 23 -11.64 3.49 -14.10
CA VAL A 23 -10.71 2.97 -13.09
C VAL A 23 -11.00 3.56 -11.71
N SER A 24 -11.38 4.83 -11.63
CA SER A 24 -11.72 5.49 -10.36
C SER A 24 -12.94 4.84 -9.68
N LYS A 25 -13.89 4.35 -10.49
CA LYS A 25 -15.13 3.68 -10.06
C LYS A 25 -14.95 2.19 -9.75
N ALA A 26 -13.85 1.57 -10.14
CA ALA A 26 -13.52 0.17 -9.86
C ALA A 26 -13.01 -0.03 -8.41
N VAL A 27 -13.88 0.20 -7.43
CA VAL A 27 -13.54 0.24 -6.00
C VAL A 27 -13.03 -1.10 -5.50
N TYR A 28 -13.68 -2.20 -5.86
CA TYR A 28 -13.34 -3.54 -5.39
C TYR A 28 -12.00 -3.98 -5.98
N VAL A 29 -11.81 -3.82 -7.30
CA VAL A 29 -10.53 -4.12 -7.97
C VAL A 29 -9.39 -3.30 -7.35
N ARG A 30 -9.59 -1.99 -7.14
CA ARG A 30 -8.58 -1.13 -6.49
C ARG A 30 -8.30 -1.57 -5.06
N SER A 31 -9.31 -2.00 -4.32
CA SER A 31 -9.14 -2.51 -2.96
C SER A 31 -8.32 -3.80 -2.95
N CYS A 32 -8.58 -4.73 -3.88
CA CYS A 32 -7.77 -5.96 -4.03
C CYS A 32 -6.31 -5.65 -4.36
N ILE A 33 -6.04 -4.66 -5.22
CA ILE A 33 -4.66 -4.25 -5.53
C ILE A 33 -3.98 -3.66 -4.28
N LYS A 34 -4.64 -2.74 -3.58
CA LYS A 34 -4.11 -2.15 -2.35
C LYS A 34 -3.84 -3.20 -1.28
N GLU A 35 -4.74 -4.16 -1.11
CA GLU A 35 -4.60 -5.20 -0.10
C GLU A 35 -3.50 -6.20 -0.45
N SER A 36 -3.39 -6.56 -1.74
CA SER A 36 -2.26 -7.34 -2.24
C SER A 36 -0.93 -6.65 -1.95
N LEU A 37 -0.84 -5.33 -2.14
CA LEU A 37 0.37 -4.55 -1.85
C LEU A 37 0.61 -4.32 -0.35
N ARG A 38 -0.45 -4.26 0.46
CA ARG A 38 -0.34 -4.19 1.93
C ARG A 38 0.35 -5.44 2.47
N LEU A 39 -0.05 -6.62 1.97
CA LEU A 39 0.52 -7.89 2.36
C LEU A 39 1.87 -8.15 1.67
N ASN A 40 1.96 -7.93 0.37
CA ASN A 40 3.12 -8.25 -0.46
C ASN A 40 3.59 -7.01 -1.24
N PRO A 41 4.24 -6.05 -0.56
CA PRO A 41 4.70 -4.84 -1.22
C PRO A 41 5.89 -5.16 -2.15
N VAL A 42 6.06 -4.36 -3.20
CA VAL A 42 7.21 -4.46 -4.11
C VAL A 42 8.54 -4.23 -3.38
N SER A 43 8.55 -3.34 -2.39
CA SER A 43 9.68 -3.14 -1.48
C SER A 43 9.23 -3.29 -0.04
N VAL A 44 9.99 -4.07 0.75
CA VAL A 44 9.73 -4.26 2.18
C VAL A 44 9.84 -2.97 2.99
N GLY A 45 10.58 -1.99 2.47
CA GLY A 45 10.90 -0.78 3.18
C GLY A 45 11.63 0.27 2.34
N VAL A 46 11.94 1.40 2.97
CA VAL A 46 12.70 2.49 2.34
C VAL A 46 13.83 2.92 3.25
N GLY A 47 15.06 2.87 2.73
CA GLY A 47 16.28 3.30 3.40
C GLY A 47 16.55 4.81 3.25
N ARG A 48 17.07 5.43 4.31
CA ARG A 48 17.56 6.82 4.33
C ARG A 48 18.82 6.90 5.20
N LEU A 49 19.77 7.75 4.81
CA LEU A 49 20.93 8.09 5.64
C LEU A 49 20.63 9.38 6.40
N SER A 50 20.77 9.36 7.73
CA SER A 50 20.59 10.56 8.55
C SER A 50 21.65 11.60 8.22
N GLN A 51 21.20 12.83 7.93
CA GLN A 51 22.09 13.94 7.54
C GLN A 51 22.60 14.75 8.75
N LYS A 52 21.94 14.60 9.89
CA LYS A 52 22.24 15.26 11.16
C LYS A 52 21.76 14.38 12.31
N ASP A 53 22.23 14.70 13.50
CA ASP A 53 21.72 14.13 14.74
C ASP A 53 20.28 14.61 14.98
N PHE A 54 19.40 13.72 15.39
CA PHE A 54 18.03 14.06 15.77
C PHE A 54 17.43 13.05 16.75
N VAL A 55 16.41 13.47 17.49
CA VAL A 55 15.69 12.58 18.42
C VAL A 55 14.45 12.02 17.75
N LEU A 56 14.27 10.70 17.80
CA LEU A 56 13.08 9.99 17.33
C LEU A 56 12.53 9.11 18.45
N SER A 57 11.27 9.33 18.84
CA SER A 57 10.61 8.59 19.94
C SER A 57 11.42 8.57 21.25
N GLY A 58 12.14 9.66 21.56
CA GLY A 58 12.98 9.79 22.76
C GLY A 58 14.41 9.27 22.61
N TYR A 59 14.77 8.65 21.48
CA TYR A 59 16.11 8.13 21.19
C TYR A 59 16.90 9.08 20.30
N LEU A 60 18.16 9.34 20.65
CA LEU A 60 19.09 10.07 19.79
C LEU A 60 19.55 9.17 18.63
N ILE A 61 19.31 9.61 17.40
CA ILE A 61 19.80 8.99 16.18
C ILE A 61 20.96 9.84 15.65
N PRO A 62 22.21 9.32 15.69
CA PRO A 62 23.37 10.04 15.18
C PRO A 62 23.33 10.24 13.66
N LYS A 63 24.00 11.28 13.17
CA LYS A 63 24.32 11.51 11.76
C LYS A 63 25.06 10.30 11.18
N GLY A 64 24.74 9.94 9.95
CA GLY A 64 25.32 8.79 9.25
C GLY A 64 24.67 7.44 9.59
N THR A 65 23.59 7.44 10.38
CA THR A 65 22.80 6.22 10.66
C THR A 65 21.92 5.87 9.46
N VAL A 66 21.94 4.61 9.04
CA VAL A 66 20.99 4.09 8.04
C VAL A 66 19.68 3.75 8.73
N ILE A 67 18.62 4.46 8.35
CA ILE A 67 17.27 4.26 8.85
C ILE A 67 16.48 3.54 7.77
N VAL A 68 15.78 2.47 8.15
CA VAL A 68 14.91 1.71 7.25
C VAL A 68 13.50 1.73 7.79
N THR A 69 12.59 2.33 7.03
CA THR A 69 11.15 2.18 7.29
C THR A 69 10.71 0.78 6.88
N GLN A 70 10.00 0.06 7.74
CA GLN A 70 9.57 -1.31 7.49
C GLN A 70 8.10 -1.34 7.07
N ASN A 71 7.81 -1.02 5.81
CA ASN A 71 6.46 -0.92 5.27
C ASN A 71 5.69 -2.26 5.39
N MET A 72 6.35 -3.38 5.10
CA MET A 72 5.74 -4.71 5.19
C MET A 72 5.35 -5.06 6.63
N ALA A 73 6.21 -4.75 7.60
CA ALA A 73 5.92 -4.99 9.01
C ALA A 73 4.80 -4.06 9.50
N ALA A 74 4.93 -2.75 9.25
CA ALA A 74 3.95 -1.74 9.68
C ALA A 74 2.53 -2.05 9.14
N SER A 75 2.44 -2.50 7.89
CA SER A 75 1.19 -2.86 7.23
C SER A 75 0.51 -4.11 7.80
N ARG A 76 1.19 -4.86 8.68
CA ARG A 76 0.67 -6.08 9.34
C ARG A 76 0.59 -5.93 10.86
N LEU A 77 0.73 -4.71 11.39
CA LEU A 77 0.58 -4.49 12.83
C LEU A 77 -0.91 -4.43 13.21
N PRO A 78 -1.37 -5.25 14.18
CA PRO A 78 -2.78 -5.31 14.58
C PRO A 78 -3.28 -4.00 15.21
N GLN A 79 -2.37 -3.16 15.71
CA GLN A 79 -2.69 -1.83 16.24
C GLN A 79 -3.18 -0.84 15.15
N TYR A 80 -2.89 -1.11 13.87
CA TYR A 80 -3.24 -0.23 12.76
C TYR A 80 -4.12 -0.90 11.71
N VAL A 81 -4.08 -2.22 11.59
CA VAL A 81 -4.80 -2.99 10.57
C VAL A 81 -5.60 -4.11 11.23
N ARG A 82 -6.91 -4.13 10.98
CA ARG A 82 -7.79 -5.23 11.41
C ARG A 82 -7.47 -6.49 10.62
N ASP A 83 -7.47 -7.65 11.29
CA ASP A 83 -7.13 -8.94 10.69
C ASP A 83 -5.85 -8.89 9.83
N PRO A 84 -4.69 -8.48 10.40
CA PRO A 84 -3.54 -8.01 9.62
C PRO A 84 -2.88 -9.07 8.71
N LEU A 85 -3.19 -10.35 8.91
CA LEU A 85 -2.66 -11.48 8.16
C LEU A 85 -3.70 -12.12 7.22
N LYS A 86 -4.94 -11.62 7.22
CA LYS A 86 -5.96 -11.97 6.22
C LYS A 86 -5.91 -11.00 5.05
#